data_AF-A0A2G9T7D1-F1
#
_entry.id   AF-A0A2G9T7D1-F1
#
_cell.length_a   1.000
_cell.length_b   1.000
_cell.length_c   1.000
_cell.angle_alpha   90.00
_cell.angle_beta   90.00
_cell.angle_gamma   90.00
#
_symmetry.space_group_name_H-M   'P 1'
#
loop_
_entity.id
_entity.type
_entity.pdbx_description
1 polymer ?
#
loop_
_entity_poly.entity_id
_entity_poly.type
_entity_poly.pdbx_seq_one_letter_code
_entity_poly.pdbx_strand_id
1 'polypeptide(L)'
;MVACGTSYNSAIACRQILEELSELPVVLELASDFLDRQTPIFRDDVCIFVSQSGETADTLMALRYCKPRGALLIGVTNTVGSSICRESHCGIHINAGPEIGVASTKVCIT
;
A
#
# COMPACT_ATOMS: atom_id res chain seq x y z
N MET A 1 -1.30 -4.51 -4.93
CA MET A 1 -0.82 -3.34 -4.17
C MET A 1 -1.80 -2.20 -4.37
N VAL A 2 -2.12 -1.46 -3.32
CA VAL A 2 -3.07 -0.34 -3.33
C VAL A 2 -2.38 0.92 -2.80
N ALA A 3 -2.40 2.00 -3.58
CA ALA A 3 -1.74 3.26 -3.23
C ALA A 3 -2.38 4.45 -3.94
N CYS A 4 -1.98 5.67 -3.56
CA CYS A 4 -2.38 6.92 -4.22
C CYS A 4 -1.17 7.70 -4.73
N GLY A 5 -1.36 8.44 -5.83
CA GLY A 5 -0.39 9.44 -6.31
C GLY A 5 1.02 8.87 -6.58
N THR A 6 2.05 9.52 -6.05
CA THR A 6 3.45 9.11 -6.23
C THR A 6 3.74 7.71 -5.68
N SER A 7 3.10 7.29 -4.58
CA SER A 7 3.24 5.93 -4.04
C SER A 7 2.71 4.85 -5.00
N TYR A 8 1.73 5.19 -5.86
CA TYR A 8 1.27 4.29 -6.93
C TYR A 8 2.32 4.16 -8.04
N ASN A 9 3.01 5.25 -8.39
CA ASN A 9 4.10 5.20 -9.38
C ASN A 9 5.27 4.34 -8.91
N SER A 10 5.62 4.38 -7.62
CA SER A 10 6.60 3.46 -7.03
C SER A 10 6.18 2.01 -7.16
N ALA A 11 4.91 1.72 -6.90
CA ALA A 11 4.37 0.37 -7.05
C ALA A 11 4.45 -0.13 -8.51
N ILE A 12 4.25 0.76 -9.50
CA ILE A 12 4.48 0.45 -10.93
C ILE A 12 5.94 0.08 -11.17
N ALA A 13 6.89 0.88 -10.67
CA ALA A 13 8.32 0.62 -10.85
C ALA A 13 8.75 -0.71 -10.21
N CYS A 14 8.18 -1.08 -9.06
CA CYS A 14 8.50 -2.33 -8.37
C CYS A 14 7.78 -3.56 -8.94
N ARG A 15 6.71 -3.39 -9.71
CA ARG A 15 5.86 -4.50 -10.18
C ARG A 15 6.65 -5.58 -10.88
N GLN A 16 7.47 -5.21 -11.87
CA GLN A 16 8.19 -6.18 -12.68
C GLN A 16 9.13 -7.03 -11.82
N ILE A 17 9.91 -6.39 -10.96
CA ILE A 17 10.84 -7.08 -10.06
C ILE A 17 10.08 -7.97 -9.06
N LEU A 18 8.94 -7.52 -8.54
CA LEU A 18 8.11 -8.33 -7.65
C LEU A 18 7.52 -9.55 -8.37
N GLU A 19 7.02 -9.40 -9.60
CA GLU A 19 6.52 -10.52 -10.40
C GLU A 19 7.65 -11.53 -10.71
N GLU A 20 8.84 -11.04 -11.08
CA GLU A 20 10.01 -11.90 -11.34
C GLU A 20 10.51 -12.64 -10.11
N LEU A 21 10.54 -11.99 -8.94
CA LEU A 21 11.08 -12.59 -7.71
C LEU A 21 10.08 -13.48 -6.96
N SER A 22 8.79 -13.14 -7.01
CA SER A 22 7.75 -13.87 -6.28
C SER A 22 7.06 -14.93 -7.12
N GLU A 23 7.16 -14.85 -8.45
CA GLU A 23 6.40 -15.68 -9.41
C GLU A 23 4.88 -15.63 -9.20
N LEU A 24 4.38 -14.59 -8.52
CA LEU A 24 2.97 -14.37 -8.24
C LEU A 24 2.41 -13.22 -9.09
N PRO A 25 1.10 -13.25 -9.43
CA PRO A 25 0.46 -12.14 -10.12
C PRO A 25 0.43 -10.89 -9.22
N VAL A 26 1.04 -9.79 -9.69
CA VAL A 26 1.03 -8.52 -8.97
C VAL A 26 0.06 -7.56 -9.64
N VAL A 27 -1.09 -7.33 -9.00
CA VAL A 27 -2.08 -6.33 -9.44
C VAL A 27 -1.81 -5.01 -8.75
N LEU A 28 -1.85 -3.91 -9.50
CA LEU A 28 -1.72 -2.55 -8.98
C LEU A 28 -3.05 -1.82 -9.13
N GLU A 29 -3.53 -1.22 -8.06
CA GLU A 29 -4.81 -0.50 -8.04
C GLU A 29 -4.64 0.87 -7.38
N LEU A 30 -5.26 1.88 -7.99
CA LEU A 30 -5.44 3.19 -7.37
C LEU A 30 -6.48 3.07 -6.26
N ALA A 31 -6.18 3.56 -5.05
CA ALA A 31 -7.07 3.32 -3.91
C ALA A 31 -8.50 3.85 -4.10
N SER A 32 -8.66 4.98 -4.80
CA SER A 32 -9.98 5.52 -5.13
C SER A 32 -10.77 4.61 -6.09
N ASP A 33 -10.15 4.18 -7.20
CA ASP A 33 -10.81 3.30 -8.19
C ASP A 33 -11.09 1.91 -7.61
N PHE A 34 -10.19 1.40 -6.77
CA PHE A 34 -10.34 0.14 -6.04
C PHE A 34 -11.61 0.12 -5.17
N LEU A 35 -11.88 1.22 -4.47
CA LEU A 35 -13.05 1.37 -3.64
C LEU A 35 -14.32 1.54 -4.48
N ASP A 36 -14.25 2.37 -5.52
CA ASP A 36 -15.39 2.65 -6.41
C ASP A 36 -15.86 1.39 -7.13
N ARG A 37 -14.93 0.56 -7.60
CA ARG A 37 -15.22 -0.70 -8.30
C ARG A 37 -15.56 -1.85 -7.38
N GLN A 38 -15.37 -1.69 -6.07
CA GLN A 38 -15.50 -2.76 -5.07
C GLN A 38 -14.76 -4.03 -5.52
N THR A 39 -13.48 -3.88 -5.83
CA THR A 39 -12.66 -4.95 -6.39
C THR A 39 -12.75 -6.23 -5.56
N PRO A 40 -12.98 -7.40 -6.20
CA PRO A 40 -13.05 -8.67 -5.49
C PRO A 40 -11.71 -8.99 -4.83
N ILE A 41 -11.76 -9.38 -3.55
CA ILE A 41 -10.61 -9.78 -2.75
C ILE A 41 -10.94 -11.09 -2.05
N PHE A 42 -9.98 -12.01 -2.08
CA PHE A 42 -10.06 -13.34 -1.51
C PHE A 42 -9.14 -13.48 -0.29
N ARG A 43 -9.22 -14.62 0.41
CA ARG A 43 -8.48 -14.85 1.67
C ARG A 43 -7.00 -15.16 1.46
N ASP A 44 -6.70 -15.72 0.30
CA ASP A 44 -5.36 -16.04 -0.19
C ASP A 44 -4.64 -14.83 -0.79
N ASP A 45 -5.32 -13.69 -0.94
CA ASP A 45 -4.71 -12.47 -1.42
C ASP A 45 -3.83 -11.79 -0.37
N VAL A 46 -2.71 -11.24 -0.84
CA VAL A 46 -1.84 -10.36 -0.06
C VAL A 46 -2.02 -8.92 -0.53
N CYS A 47 -2.67 -8.12 0.31
CA CYS A 47 -2.92 -6.71 0.05
C CYS A 47 -1.83 -5.84 0.70
N ILE A 48 -1.00 -5.23 -0.14
CA ILE A 48 0.04 -4.28 0.27
C ILE A 48 -0.49 -2.85 0.10
N PHE A 49 -0.50 -2.09 1.18
CA PHE A 49 -0.92 -0.69 1.23
C PHE A 49 0.28 0.22 1.40
N VAL A 50 0.55 1.08 0.42
CA VAL A 50 1.72 1.97 0.43
C VAL A 50 1.25 3.40 0.73
N SER A 51 1.71 3.97 1.85
CA SER A 51 1.40 5.35 2.23
C SER A 51 2.51 5.95 3.07
N GLN A 52 3.05 7.08 2.62
CA GLN A 52 4.09 7.83 3.34
C GLN A 52 3.63 8.25 4.74
N SER A 53 2.47 8.91 4.82
CA SER A 53 1.90 9.38 6.09
C SER A 53 1.29 8.24 6.89
N GLY A 54 0.81 7.19 6.21
CA GLY A 54 0.01 6.14 6.83
C GLY A 54 -1.40 6.58 7.23
N GLU A 55 -1.82 7.77 6.78
CA GLU A 55 -3.11 8.41 7.10
C GLU A 55 -3.93 8.76 5.84
N THR A 56 -3.44 8.40 4.65
CA THR A 56 -4.17 8.65 3.39
C THR A 56 -5.53 7.98 3.43
N ALA A 57 -6.61 8.80 3.40
CA ALA A 57 -7.97 8.33 3.65
C ALA A 57 -8.39 7.18 2.73
N ASP A 58 -8.20 7.33 1.41
CA ASP A 58 -8.59 6.29 0.45
C ASP A 58 -7.81 4.98 0.66
N THR A 59 -6.51 5.08 0.96
CA THR A 59 -5.67 3.91 1.24
C THR A 59 -6.08 3.21 2.54
N LEU A 60 -6.41 3.98 3.59
CA LEU A 60 -6.92 3.45 4.85
C LEU A 60 -8.30 2.81 4.68
N MET A 61 -9.18 3.41 3.88
CA MET A 61 -10.49 2.84 3.55
C MET A 61 -10.34 1.55 2.74
N ALA A 62 -9.41 1.47 1.79
CA ALA A 62 -9.10 0.24 1.07
C ALA A 62 -8.59 -0.86 2.01
N LEU A 63 -7.76 -0.52 3.00
CA LEU A 63 -7.32 -1.47 4.03
C LEU A 63 -8.51 -2.02 4.81
N ARG A 64 -9.39 -1.14 5.28
CA ARG A 64 -10.60 -1.53 6.01
C ARG A 64 -11.59 -2.31 5.14
N TYR A 65 -11.59 -2.09 3.83
CA TYR A 65 -12.36 -2.88 2.87
C TYR A 65 -11.81 -4.31 2.74
N CYS A 66 -10.49 -4.48 2.69
CA CYS A 66 -9.87 -5.81 2.56
C CYS A 66 -9.93 -6.63 3.86
N LYS A 67 -9.88 -5.97 5.02
CA LYS A 67 -9.87 -6.63 6.34
C LYS A 67 -10.99 -7.65 6.60
N PRO A 68 -12.28 -7.32 6.42
CA PRO A 68 -13.37 -8.29 6.64
C PRO A 68 -13.39 -9.43 5.60
N ARG A 69 -12.72 -9.25 4.44
CA ARG A 69 -12.61 -10.28 3.39
C ARG A 69 -11.56 -11.33 3.72
N GLY A 70 -10.73 -11.08 4.74
CA GLY A 70 -9.77 -12.04 5.28
C GLY A 70 -8.47 -12.13 4.50
N ALA A 71 -8.18 -11.16 3.64
CA ALA A 71 -6.87 -11.02 2.99
C ALA A 71 -5.78 -10.70 4.01
N LEU A 72 -4.55 -11.10 3.72
CA LEU A 72 -3.38 -10.67 4.47
C LEU A 72 -3.11 -9.19 4.16
N LEU A 73 -2.93 -8.37 5.20
CA LEU A 73 -2.80 -6.92 5.05
C LEU A 73 -1.40 -6.50 5.46
N ILE A 74 -0.66 -5.88 4.55
CA ILE A 74 0.70 -5.41 4.78
C ILE A 74 0.73 -3.88 4.58
N GLY A 75 1.10 -3.14 5.62
CA GLY A 75 1.22 -1.69 5.57
C GLY A 75 2.68 -1.26 5.36
N VAL A 76 2.97 -0.59 4.24
CA VAL A 76 4.28 -0.01 3.96
C VAL A 76 4.19 1.48 4.23
N THR A 77 4.74 1.91 5.38
CA THR A 77 4.59 3.28 5.87
C THR A 77 5.91 3.89 6.34
N ASN A 78 6.05 5.21 6.17
CA ASN A 78 7.20 5.96 6.67
C ASN A 78 6.93 6.67 8.02
N THR A 79 5.74 6.49 8.58
CA THR A 79 5.36 7.04 9.89
C THR A 79 5.03 5.88 10.84
N VAL A 80 5.78 5.79 11.94
CA VAL A 80 5.56 4.76 12.97
C VAL A 80 4.28 5.08 13.74
N GLY A 81 3.43 4.08 13.95
CA GLY A 81 2.20 4.22 14.74
C GLY A 81 1.01 4.85 14.01
N SER A 82 1.14 5.07 12.69
CA SER A 82 0.04 5.55 11.84
C SER A 82 -1.13 4.56 11.77
N SER A 83 -2.31 5.04 11.36
CA SER A 83 -3.54 4.24 11.26
C SER A 83 -3.34 3.00 10.38
N ILE A 84 -2.73 3.15 9.20
CA ILE A 84 -2.42 2.02 8.31
C ILE A 84 -1.48 1.02 8.99
N CYS A 85 -0.45 1.49 9.69
CA CYS A 85 0.50 0.63 10.39
C CYS A 85 -0.18 -0.17 11.51
N ARG A 86 -1.07 0.48 12.28
CA ARG A 86 -1.80 -0.14 13.39
C ARG A 86 -2.88 -1.11 12.95
N GLU A 87 -3.53 -0.87 11.81
CA GLU A 87 -4.64 -1.69 11.36
C GLU A 87 -4.23 -2.86 10.46
N SER A 88 -3.02 -2.82 9.89
CA SER A 88 -2.41 -3.90 9.10
C SER A 88 -2.02 -5.10 9.97
N HIS A 89 -1.95 -6.29 9.37
CA HIS A 89 -1.47 -7.50 10.06
C HIS A 89 0.05 -7.48 10.23
N CYS A 90 0.75 -7.02 9.19
CA CYS A 90 2.19 -6.82 9.18
C CYS A 90 2.49 -5.41 8.65
N GLY A 91 3.64 -4.85 8.99
CA GLY A 91 4.04 -3.56 8.47
C GLY A 91 5.54 -3.49 8.21
N ILE A 92 5.90 -2.79 7.13
CA ILE A 92 7.29 -2.45 6.82
C ILE A 92 7.44 -0.95 7.04
N HIS A 93 8.31 -0.59 7.97
CA HIS A 93 8.70 0.78 8.14
C HIS A 93 9.85 1.10 7.18
N ILE A 94 9.61 1.98 6.22
CA ILE A 94 10.56 2.30 5.14
C ILE A 94 11.81 3.00 5.70
N ASN A 95 11.67 3.69 6.84
CA ASN A 95 12.75 4.40 7.53
C ASN A 95 13.51 5.39 6.63
N ALA A 96 12.81 6.03 5.69
CA ALA A 96 13.38 7.04 4.79
C ALA A 96 13.66 8.39 5.50
N GLY A 97 13.32 8.48 6.79
CA GLY A 97 13.36 9.71 7.59
C GLY A 97 12.16 10.64 7.32
N PRO A 98 11.95 11.70 8.14
CA PRO A 98 10.86 12.65 7.94
C PRO A 98 10.97 13.34 6.58
N GLU A 99 9.94 13.21 5.75
CA GLU A 99 9.86 13.89 4.46
C GLU A 99 9.12 15.22 4.65
N ILE A 100 9.86 16.33 4.59
CA ILE A 100 9.34 17.71 4.78
C ILE A 100 8.84 18.29 3.44
N GLY A 101 9.22 17.68 2.32
CA GLY A 101 8.79 18.08 0.98
C GLY A 101 7.37 17.61 0.65
N VAL A 102 6.56 18.49 0.04
CA VAL A 102 5.18 18.18 -0.38
C VAL A 102 5.14 17.13 -1.50
N ALA A 103 6.20 17.06 -2.34
CA ALA A 103 6.36 16.02 -3.33
C ALA A 103 7.19 14.86 -2.76
N SER A 104 6.63 13.64 -2.75
CA SER A 104 7.39 12.45 -2.32
C SER A 104 8.50 12.15 -3.31
N THR A 105 9.74 12.28 -2.84
CA THR A 105 10.97 12.00 -3.59
C THR A 105 11.74 10.84 -2.96
N LYS A 106 11.77 10.74 -1.62
CA LYS A 106 12.50 9.68 -0.91
C LYS A 106 11.65 8.42 -0.72
N VAL A 107 10.40 8.61 -0.31
CA VAL A 107 9.43 7.50 -0.12
C VAL A 107 8.95 6.93 -1.45
N CYS A 108 9.24 7.61 -2.56
CA CYS A 108 9.00 7.08 -3.89
C CYS A 108 10.05 6.02 -4.31
N ILE A 109 11.27 6.12 -3.79
CA ILE A 109 12.45 5.35 -4.23
C ILE A 109 12.83 4.25 -3.22
N THR A 110 12.45 4.42 -1.94
CA THR A 110 12.79 3.52 -0.83
C THR A 110 11.62 2.61 -0.50
#